data_AF-A0A317JMW2-F1
#
_entry.id   AF-A0A317JMW2-F1
#
_cell.length_a   1.000
_cell.length_b   1.000
_cell.length_c   1.000
_cell.angle_alpha   90.00
_cell.angle_beta   90.00
_cell.angle_gamma   90.00
#
_symmetry.space_group_name_H-M   'P 1'
#
loop_
_entity.id
_entity.type
_entity.pdbx_description
1 polymer ?
#
loop_
_entity_poly.entity_id
_entity_poly.type
_entity_poly.pdbx_seq_one_letter_code
_entity_poly.pdbx_strand_id
1 'polypeptide(L)'
;LDSALALALTAWISIRVVQQFLQVGAIFLQALPSGLAIAEVEKSIAGHVLVAGVHHTHLWSLDGEEHILTAHVQLKQEVAPDRLQQIKAEIKQSLLAKFDIAEATIEFEFPAEQCEDTTHRSR
;
A
#
# COMPACT_ATOMS: atom_id res chain seq x y z
N LEU A 1 -9.62 33.07 -37.50
CA LEU A 1 -9.79 31.63 -37.22
C LEU A 1 -8.60 31.11 -36.41
N ASP A 2 -7.37 31.46 -36.80
CA ASP A 2 -6.13 31.05 -36.11
C ASP A 2 -6.06 31.39 -34.61
N SER A 3 -6.45 32.61 -34.21
CA SER A 3 -6.40 33.02 -32.80
C SER A 3 -7.38 32.26 -31.90
N ALA A 4 -8.56 31.89 -32.42
CA ALA A 4 -9.55 31.11 -31.68
C ALA A 4 -9.11 29.65 -31.52
N LEU A 5 -8.49 29.09 -32.55
CA LEU A 5 -7.96 27.73 -32.56
C LEU A 5 -6.75 27.62 -31.61
N ALA A 6 -5.89 28.64 -31.58
CA ALA A 6 -4.80 28.76 -30.60
C ALA A 6 -5.34 28.82 -29.16
N LEU A 7 -6.34 29.65 -28.87
CA LEU A 7 -6.96 29.73 -27.54
C LEU A 7 -7.59 28.41 -27.10
N ALA A 8 -8.30 27.73 -28.00
CA ALA A 8 -8.89 26.42 -27.72
C ALA A 8 -7.81 25.37 -27.43
N LEU A 9 -6.73 25.36 -28.21
CA LEU A 9 -5.61 24.45 -27.99
C LEU A 9 -4.90 24.74 -26.66
N THR A 10 -4.63 26.01 -26.34
CA THR A 10 -4.02 26.39 -25.07
C THR A 10 -4.89 25.97 -23.90
N ALA A 11 -6.20 26.25 -23.93
CA ALA A 11 -7.12 25.86 -22.87
C ALA A 11 -7.13 24.33 -22.67
N TRP A 12 -7.16 23.57 -23.78
CA TRP A 12 -7.13 22.11 -23.74
C TRP A 12 -5.83 21.57 -23.12
N ILE A 13 -4.68 22.09 -23.55
CA ILE A 13 -3.37 21.72 -22.99
C ILE A 13 -3.29 22.10 -21.50
N SER A 14 -3.73 23.30 -21.13
CA SER A 14 -3.71 23.77 -19.74
C SER A 14 -4.52 22.86 -18.81
N ILE A 15 -5.72 22.45 -19.23
CA ILE A 15 -6.54 21.51 -18.45
C ILE A 15 -5.80 20.18 -18.26
N ARG A 16 -5.18 19.65 -19.32
CA ARG A 16 -4.40 18.40 -19.24
C ARG A 16 -3.20 18.52 -18.31
N VAL A 17 -2.46 19.62 -18.38
CA VAL A 17 -1.30 19.86 -17.52
C VAL A 17 -1.71 19.96 -16.06
N VAL A 18 -2.81 20.66 -15.74
CA VAL A 18 -3.32 20.74 -14.36
C VAL A 18 -3.72 19.35 -13.85
N GLN A 19 -4.40 18.54 -14.66
CA GLN A 19 -4.74 17.16 -14.29
C GLN A 19 -3.49 16.32 -14.00
N GLN A 20 -2.48 16.40 -14.87
CA GLN A 20 -1.22 15.68 -14.69
C GLN A 20 -0.47 16.14 -13.45
N PHE A 21 -0.44 17.45 -13.21
CA PHE A 21 0.21 18.03 -12.03
C PHE A 21 -0.44 17.56 -10.73
N LEU A 22 -1.76 17.46 -10.70
CA LEU A 22 -2.49 16.93 -9.54
C LEU A 22 -2.20 15.44 -9.30
N GLN A 23 -2.09 14.64 -10.36
CA GLN A 23 -1.71 13.22 -10.26
C GLN A 23 -0.30 13.07 -9.67
N VAL A 24 0.67 13.82 -10.19
CA VAL A 24 2.04 13.82 -9.67
C VAL A 24 2.07 14.33 -8.23
N GLY A 25 1.30 15.38 -7.92
CA GLY A 25 1.16 15.88 -6.56
C GLY A 25 0.63 14.83 -5.58
N ALA A 26 -0.31 13.97 -6.01
CA ALA A 26 -0.84 12.89 -5.18
C ALA A 26 0.24 11.88 -4.78
N ILE A 27 1.19 11.58 -5.67
CA ILE A 27 2.34 10.72 -5.36
C ILE A 27 3.17 11.32 -4.22
N PHE A 28 3.48 12.63 -4.29
CA PHE A 28 4.21 13.32 -3.22
C PHE A 28 3.45 13.38 -1.90
N LEU A 29 2.12 13.37 -1.94
CA LEU A 29 1.27 13.29 -0.76
C LEU A 29 1.12 11.86 -0.21
N GLN A 30 1.89 10.89 -0.73
CA GLN A 30 1.81 9.47 -0.36
C GLN A 30 0.38 8.93 -0.52
N ALA A 31 -0.32 9.38 -1.56
CA ALA A 31 -1.67 8.94 -1.82
C ALA A 31 -1.72 7.42 -2.08
N LEU A 32 -2.85 6.83 -1.71
CA LEU A 32 -3.16 5.44 -1.99
C LEU A 32 -3.12 5.18 -3.50
N PRO A 33 -2.48 4.08 -3.95
CA PRO A 33 -2.49 3.71 -5.35
C PRO A 33 -3.92 3.51 -5.84
N SER A 34 -4.25 4.12 -6.97
CA SER A 34 -5.59 4.08 -7.53
C SER A 34 -5.97 2.65 -7.93
N GLY A 35 -7.04 2.12 -7.35
CA GLY A 35 -7.58 0.80 -7.69
C GLY A 35 -7.16 -0.34 -6.77
N LEU A 36 -6.27 -0.11 -5.81
CA LEU A 36 -5.88 -1.11 -4.81
C LEU A 36 -6.64 -0.88 -3.49
N ALA A 37 -7.45 -1.86 -3.09
CA ALA A 37 -8.14 -1.81 -1.80
C ALA A 37 -7.25 -2.39 -0.70
N ILE A 38 -6.91 -1.58 0.31
CA ILE A 38 -6.16 -2.04 1.51
C ILE A 38 -6.77 -3.33 2.08
N ALA A 39 -8.11 -3.40 2.13
CA ALA A 39 -8.83 -4.56 2.63
C ALA A 39 -8.52 -5.88 1.87
N GLU A 40 -8.23 -5.83 0.58
CA GLU A 40 -7.86 -7.02 -0.20
C GLU A 40 -6.44 -7.49 0.12
N VAL A 41 -5.54 -6.54 0.35
CA VAL A 41 -4.17 -6.80 0.77
C VAL A 41 -4.16 -7.44 2.16
N GLU A 42 -4.86 -6.81 3.10
CA GLU A 42 -5.02 -7.34 4.47
C GLU A 42 -5.60 -8.76 4.45
N LYS A 43 -6.63 -8.99 3.64
CA LYS A 43 -7.24 -10.32 3.47
C LYS A 43 -6.25 -11.33 2.89
N SER A 44 -5.39 -10.93 1.95
CA SER A 44 -4.37 -11.83 1.40
C SER A 44 -3.32 -12.19 2.45
N ILE A 45 -2.89 -11.24 3.28
CA ILE A 45 -1.94 -11.49 4.38
C ILE A 45 -2.59 -12.37 5.45
N ALA A 46 -3.82 -12.05 5.86
CA ALA A 46 -4.59 -12.81 6.85
C ALA A 46 -4.96 -14.23 6.40
N GLY A 47 -4.89 -14.51 5.09
CA GLY A 47 -5.07 -15.86 4.54
C GLY A 47 -3.95 -16.83 4.92
N HIS A 48 -2.80 -16.35 5.41
CA HIS A 48 -1.71 -17.20 5.87
C HIS A 48 -2.07 -17.90 7.20
N VAL A 49 -1.82 -19.21 7.29
CA VAL A 49 -2.33 -20.06 8.39
C VAL A 49 -1.90 -19.60 9.80
N LEU A 50 -0.72 -18.99 9.93
CA LEU A 50 -0.17 -18.52 11.20
C LEU A 50 -0.57 -17.08 11.56
N VAL A 51 -1.25 -16.36 10.66
CA VAL A 51 -1.68 -14.97 10.89
C VAL A 51 -3.04 -14.96 11.58
N ALA A 52 -3.12 -14.28 12.73
CA ALA A 52 -4.34 -14.05 13.49
C ALA A 52 -5.07 -12.79 13.02
N GLY A 53 -4.32 -11.75 12.65
CA GLY A 53 -4.86 -10.47 12.24
C GLY A 53 -3.81 -9.60 11.56
N VAL A 54 -4.27 -8.56 10.87
CA VAL A 54 -3.44 -7.55 10.21
C VAL A 54 -4.04 -6.18 10.52
N HIS A 55 -3.20 -5.23 10.89
CA HIS A 55 -3.60 -3.88 11.30
C HIS A 55 -2.46 -2.88 11.00
N HIS A 56 -2.74 -1.59 11.17
CA HIS A 56 -1.84 -0.48 10.77
C HIS A 56 -1.28 -0.62 9.36
N THR A 57 -2.09 -1.08 8.42
CA THR A 57 -1.69 -1.23 7.03
C THR A 57 -1.64 0.13 6.37
N HIS A 58 -0.44 0.57 6.01
CA HIS A 58 -0.25 1.73 5.15
C HIS A 58 0.27 1.26 3.80
N LEU A 59 -0.42 1.70 2.75
CA LEU A 59 -0.07 1.42 1.37
C LEU A 59 -0.02 2.74 0.61
N TRP A 60 1.10 2.96 -0.05
CA TRP A 60 1.33 4.15 -0.86
C TRP A 60 2.17 3.76 -2.08
N SER A 61 2.25 4.64 -3.06
CA SER A 61 3.05 4.39 -4.27
C SER A 61 4.17 5.42 -4.41
N LEU A 62 5.33 4.96 -4.88
CA LEU A 62 6.51 5.80 -5.10
C LEU A 62 6.40 6.63 -6.38
N ASP A 63 5.84 6.07 -7.45
CA ASP A 63 5.75 6.69 -8.77
C ASP A 63 4.43 6.44 -9.51
N GLY A 64 3.46 5.78 -8.86
CA GLY A 64 2.19 5.36 -9.42
C GLY A 64 2.15 3.88 -9.82
N GLU A 65 3.31 3.25 -10.02
CA GLU A 65 3.45 1.85 -10.45
C GLU A 65 4.06 1.01 -9.34
N GLU A 66 5.18 1.46 -8.73
CA GLU A 66 5.81 0.75 -7.62
C GLU A 66 5.06 1.06 -6.31
N HIS A 67 4.61 0.00 -5.63
CA HIS A 67 3.84 0.10 -4.38
C HIS A 67 4.67 -0.31 -3.17
N ILE A 68 4.51 0.45 -2.08
CA ILE A 68 5.22 0.25 -0.82
C ILE A 68 4.19 0.04 0.30
N LEU A 69 4.41 -1.00 1.11
CA LEU A 69 3.53 -1.39 2.20
C LEU A 69 4.25 -1.43 3.54
N THR A 70 3.59 -0.93 4.58
CA THR A 70 3.94 -1.23 5.98
C THR A 70 2.73 -1.81 6.68
N ALA A 71 2.89 -2.92 7.42
CA ALA A 71 1.78 -3.52 8.16
C ALA A 71 2.25 -4.24 9.42
N HIS A 72 1.37 -4.28 10.42
CA HIS A 72 1.51 -5.07 11.62
C HIS A 72 0.75 -6.37 11.43
N VAL A 73 1.41 -7.49 11.68
CA VAL A 73 0.87 -8.84 11.49
C VAL A 73 0.89 -9.56 12.82
N GLN A 74 -0.30 -9.74 13.40
CA GLN A 74 -0.48 -10.50 14.62
C GLN A 74 -0.41 -11.99 14.30
N LEU A 75 0.45 -12.71 15.02
CA LEU A 75 0.61 -14.16 14.89
C LEU A 75 -0.30 -14.90 15.87
N LYS A 76 -0.71 -16.12 15.51
CA LYS A 76 -1.54 -16.98 16.38
C LYS A 76 -0.81 -17.59 17.56
N GLN A 77 0.52 -17.67 17.48
CA GLN A 77 1.38 -18.32 18.47
C GLN A 77 2.79 -17.74 18.37
N GLU A 78 3.61 -18.01 19.38
CA GLU A 78 5.05 -17.77 19.29
C GLU A 78 5.68 -18.67 18.21
N VAL A 79 6.63 -18.10 17.48
CA VAL A 79 7.26 -18.73 16.32
C VAL A 79 8.76 -18.46 16.39
N ALA A 80 9.56 -19.50 16.14
CA ALA A 80 11.01 -19.37 16.11
C ALA A 80 11.48 -18.40 15.01
N PRO A 81 12.61 -17.69 15.20
CA PRO A 81 13.11 -16.69 14.25
C PRO A 81 13.22 -17.18 12.80
N ASP A 82 13.75 -18.38 12.58
CA ASP A 82 13.89 -18.95 11.22
C ASP A 82 12.55 -19.13 10.52
N ARG A 83 11.51 -19.51 11.29
CA ARG A 83 10.17 -19.69 10.77
C ARG A 83 9.48 -18.34 10.52
N LEU A 84 9.76 -17.31 11.31
CA LEU A 84 9.32 -15.94 11.01
C LEU A 84 9.89 -15.43 9.69
N GLN A 85 11.15 -15.72 9.40
CA GLN A 85 11.77 -15.34 8.14
C GLN A 85 11.06 -16.01 6.94
N GLN A 86 10.71 -17.29 7.07
CA GLN A 86 9.95 -18.02 6.04
C GLN A 86 8.56 -17.41 5.83
N ILE A 87 7.81 -17.17 6.91
CA ILE A 87 6.48 -16.54 6.84
C ILE A 87 6.57 -15.16 6.17
N LYS A 88 7.58 -14.36 6.54
CA LYS A 88 7.80 -13.04 5.93
C LYS A 88 8.07 -13.15 4.43
N ALA A 89 8.87 -14.12 4.01
CA ALA A 89 9.15 -14.35 2.59
C ALA A 89 7.91 -14.80 1.82
N GLU A 90 7.12 -15.72 2.37
CA GLU A 90 5.88 -16.22 1.76
C GLU A 90 4.84 -15.10 1.59
N ILE A 91 4.66 -14.27 2.63
CA ILE A 91 3.76 -13.12 2.57
C ILE A 91 4.25 -12.12 1.50
N LYS A 92 5.53 -11.71 1.55
CA LYS A 92 6.10 -10.77 0.57
C LYS A 92 5.96 -11.27 -0.86
N GLN A 93 6.21 -12.55 -1.10
CA GLN A 93 6.05 -13.14 -2.42
C GLN A 93 4.60 -13.09 -2.89
N SER A 94 3.63 -13.37 -2.02
CA SER A 94 2.21 -13.23 -2.37
C SER A 94 1.81 -11.78 -2.63
N LEU A 95 2.40 -10.82 -1.92
CA LEU A 95 2.11 -9.40 -2.11
C LEU A 95 2.62 -8.91 -3.45
N LEU A 96 3.86 -9.24 -3.80
CA LEU A 96 4.43 -8.94 -5.11
C LEU A 96 3.61 -9.57 -6.24
N ALA A 97 3.30 -10.87 -6.14
CA ALA A 97 2.63 -11.59 -7.22
C ALA A 97 1.18 -11.16 -7.49
N LYS A 98 0.46 -10.65 -6.49
CA LYS A 98 -0.97 -10.31 -6.61
C LYS A 98 -1.24 -8.81 -6.73
N PHE A 99 -0.36 -7.99 -6.15
CA PHE A 99 -0.61 -6.57 -5.93
C PHE A 99 0.53 -5.67 -6.39
N ASP A 100 1.59 -6.25 -6.98
CA ASP A 100 2.80 -5.53 -7.44
C ASP A 100 3.48 -4.68 -6.34
N ILE A 101 3.37 -5.16 -5.09
CA ILE A 101 4.02 -4.52 -3.94
C ILE A 101 5.47 -5.00 -3.90
N ALA A 102 6.35 -4.16 -4.44
CA ALA A 102 7.79 -4.42 -4.52
C ALA A 102 8.46 -4.43 -3.14
N GLU A 103 8.09 -3.47 -2.29
CA GLU A 103 8.69 -3.30 -0.96
C GLU A 103 7.63 -3.35 0.14
N ALA A 104 7.83 -4.26 1.09
CA ALA A 104 6.95 -4.43 2.23
C ALA A 104 7.75 -4.53 3.53
N THR A 105 7.41 -3.70 4.52
CA THR A 105 7.90 -3.81 5.90
C THR A 105 6.81 -4.42 6.76
N ILE A 106 7.10 -5.61 7.30
CA ILE A 106 6.16 -6.37 8.13
C ILE A 106 6.74 -6.47 9.54
N GLU A 107 6.01 -5.91 10.49
CA GLU A 107 6.23 -6.07 11.92
C GLU A 107 5.37 -7.25 12.41
N PHE A 108 5.99 -8.19 13.12
CA PHE A 108 5.29 -9.33 13.70
C PHE A 108 5.00 -9.05 15.16
N GLU A 109 3.75 -9.24 15.55
CA GLU A 109 3.31 -9.14 16.94
C GLU A 109 2.89 -10.54 17.43
N PHE A 110 3.44 -10.97 18.56
CA PHE A 110 3.07 -12.23 19.17
C PHE A 110 1.76 -12.11 19.97
N PRO A 111 1.04 -13.23 20.24
CA PRO A 111 -0.25 -13.18 20.92
C PRO A 111 -0.25 -12.50 22.30
N ALA A 112 0.87 -12.56 23.01
CA ALA A 112 1.02 -11.96 24.33
C ALA A 112 1.40 -10.47 24.28
N GLU A 113 1.79 -9.97 23.11
CA GLU A 113 2.14 -8.57 22.90
C GLU A 113 0.87 -7.78 22.60
N GLN A 114 0.68 -6.66 23.29
CA GLN A 114 -0.34 -5.69 22.95
C GLN A 114 0.30 -4.68 21.99
N CYS A 115 -0.36 -4.43 20.85
CA CYS A 115 0.05 -3.36 19.95
C CYS A 115 0.03 -2.03 20.72
N GLU A 116 1.18 -1.38 20.84
CA GLU A 116 1.31 -0.11 21.55
C GLU A 116 0.64 1.05 20.77
N ASP A 117 0.43 0.90 19.46
CA ASP A 117 -0.32 1.86 18.63
C ASP A 117 -1.83 1.63 18.69
N THR A 118 -2.42 1.90 19.85
CA THR A 118 -3.89 1.80 20.02
C THR A 118 -4.67 2.93 19.32
N THR A 119 -3.97 3.92 18.76
CA THR A 119 -4.55 5.17 18.24
C THR A 119 -4.87 5.16 16.75
N HIS A 120 -4.19 4.32 15.96
CA HIS A 120 -4.43 4.18 14.52
C HIS A 120 -5.32 2.97 14.16
N ARG A 121 -6.52 2.86 14.75
CA ARG A 121 -7.58 2.02 14.15
C ARG A 121 -8.08 2.70 12.88
N SER A 122 -7.54 2.32 11.72
CA SER A 122 -8.09 2.78 10.45
C SER A 122 -9.58 2.39 10.36
N ARG A 123 -10.42 3.38 10.10
CA ARG A 123 -11.87 3.24 9.89
C ARG A 123 -12.16 2.80 8.46
#